data_AF-A0A2H0DI76-F1
#
_entry.id   AF-A0A2H0DI76-F1
#
_cell.length_a   1.000
_cell.length_b   1.000
_cell.length_c   1.000
_cell.angle_alpha   90.00
_cell.angle_beta   90.00
_cell.angle_gamma   90.00
#
_symmetry.space_group_name_H-M   'P 1'
#
loop_
_entity.id
_entity.type
_entity.pdbx_description
1 polymer ?
#
loop_
_entity_poly.entity_id
_entity_poly.type
_entity_poly.pdbx_seq_one_letter_code
_entity_poly.pdbx_strand_id
1 'polypeptide(L)'
;MPRLRTLSGDEVITILSKFGFSVFAQRGSHAKLRRLSASGQKETLTIPRHRELDRGTLKAILRQASKFVPLENLQPEFYAS
;
A
#
# COMPACT_ATOMS: atom_id res chain seq x y z
N MET A 1 9.06 10.62 16.72
CA MET A 1 8.50 9.67 15.71
C MET A 1 7.82 10.50 14.63
N PRO A 2 8.15 10.30 13.35
CA PRO A 2 7.52 11.03 12.27
C PRO A 2 6.01 10.77 12.24
N ARG A 3 5.22 11.76 11.82
CA ARG A 3 3.75 11.68 11.85
C ARG A 3 3.25 10.91 10.63
N LEU A 4 2.44 9.87 10.85
CA LEU A 4 1.77 9.15 9.77
C LEU A 4 0.89 10.14 8.98
N ARG A 5 1.02 10.14 7.65
CA ARG A 5 0.23 10.97 6.75
C ARG A 5 -1.24 10.53 6.77
N THR A 6 -2.13 11.48 6.56
CA THR A 6 -3.50 11.19 6.15
C THR A 6 -3.48 10.88 4.66
N LEU A 7 -3.95 9.69 4.27
CA LEU A 7 -3.92 9.22 2.88
C LEU A 7 -5.29 8.64 2.52
N SER A 8 -5.74 8.95 1.31
CA SER A 8 -6.83 8.23 0.64
C SER A 8 -6.37 6.86 0.15
N GLY A 9 -7.32 5.99 -0.16
CA GLY A 9 -7.01 4.70 -0.77
C GLY A 9 -6.33 4.84 -2.13
N ASP A 10 -6.70 5.85 -2.92
CA ASP A 10 -6.10 6.07 -4.24
C ASP A 10 -4.65 6.59 -4.15
N GLU A 11 -4.34 7.41 -3.15
CA GLU A 11 -2.95 7.80 -2.86
C GLU A 11 -2.12 6.59 -2.43
N VAL A 12 -2.65 5.69 -1.60
CA VAL A 12 -1.96 4.45 -1.23
C VAL A 12 -1.72 3.55 -2.44
N ILE A 13 -2.69 3.42 -3.34
CA ILE A 13 -2.53 2.67 -4.59
C ILE A 13 -1.41 3.29 -5.45
N THR A 14 -1.39 4.62 -5.55
CA THR A 14 -0.38 5.37 -6.30
C THR A 14 1.01 5.22 -5.69
N ILE A 15 1.13 5.21 -4.37
CA ILE A 15 2.39 4.93 -3.66
C ILE A 15 2.86 3.51 -3.98
N LEU A 16 1.96 2.52 -3.85
CA LEU A 16 2.32 1.11 -4.06
C LEU A 16 2.65 0.78 -5.51
N SER A 17 2.14 1.54 -6.48
CA SER A 17 2.48 1.35 -7.89
C SER A 17 3.94 1.70 -8.21
N LYS A 18 4.55 2.63 -7.46
CA LYS A 18 6.01 2.90 -7.52
C LYS A 18 6.85 1.65 -7.22
N PHE A 19 6.29 0.70 -6.45
CA PHE A 19 6.93 -0.56 -6.09
C PHE A 19 6.51 -1.74 -6.99
N GLY A 20 5.92 -1.44 -8.15
CA GLY A 20 5.53 -2.43 -9.16
C GLY A 20 4.18 -3.10 -8.93
N PHE A 21 3.41 -2.70 -7.91
CA PHE A 21 2.06 -3.19 -7.73
C PHE A 21 1.09 -2.56 -8.73
N SER A 22 0.17 -3.36 -9.27
CA SER A 22 -0.90 -2.89 -10.15
C SER A 22 -2.24 -3.43 -9.71
N VAL A 23 -3.32 -2.67 -9.91
CA VAL A 23 -4.68 -3.14 -9.63
C VAL A 23 -5.02 -4.24 -10.65
N PHE A 24 -5.33 -5.44 -10.17
CA PHE A 24 -5.76 -6.55 -11.04
C PHE A 24 -7.23 -6.95 -10.85
N ALA A 25 -7.84 -6.54 -9.74
CA ALA A 25 -9.24 -6.78 -9.46
C ALA A 25 -9.78 -5.75 -8.45
N GLN A 26 -11.08 -5.50 -8.51
CA GLN A 26 -11.78 -4.67 -7.53
C GLN A 26 -13.11 -5.32 -7.17
N ARG A 27 -13.47 -5.31 -5.87
CA ARG A 27 -14.79 -5.73 -5.39
C ARG A 27 -15.32 -4.66 -4.44
N GLY A 28 -16.39 -3.99 -4.86
CA GLY A 28 -16.90 -2.82 -4.14
C GLY A 28 -15.80 -1.76 -3.98
N SER A 29 -15.63 -1.29 -2.76
CA SER A 29 -14.61 -0.28 -2.42
C SER A 29 -13.21 -0.86 -2.17
N HIS A 30 -12.96 -2.16 -2.36
CA HIS A 30 -11.63 -2.75 -2.11
C HIS A 30 -10.94 -3.12 -3.43
N ALA A 31 -9.77 -2.52 -3.68
CA ALA A 31 -8.90 -2.88 -4.79
C ALA A 31 -7.86 -3.91 -4.37
N LYS A 32 -7.65 -4.91 -5.22
CA LYS A 32 -6.59 -5.90 -5.07
C LYS A 32 -5.43 -5.52 -5.97
N LEU A 33 -4.27 -5.33 -5.37
CA LEU A 33 -3.02 -4.99 -6.02
C LEU A 33 -2.14 -6.23 -6.12
N ARG A 34 -1.47 -6.42 -7.25
CA ARG A 34 -0.54 -7.53 -7.47
C ARG A 34 0.73 -7.07 -8.15
N ARG A 35 1.84 -7.70 -7.77
CA ARG A 35 3.09 -7.71 -8.55
C ARG A 35 3.68 -9.12 -8.62
N LEU A 36 4.65 -9.31 -9.50
CA LEU A 36 5.49 -10.50 -9.55
C LEU A 36 6.84 -10.17 -8.91
N SER A 37 7.28 -10.99 -7.96
CA SER A 37 8.63 -10.88 -7.41
C SER A 37 9.68 -11.33 -8.43
N ALA A 38 10.96 -11.09 -8.14
CA ALA A 38 12.07 -11.60 -8.95
C ALA A 38 12.07 -13.14 -9.07
N SER A 39 11.50 -13.85 -8.10
CA SER A 39 11.33 -15.32 -8.11
C SER A 39 10.05 -15.78 -8.80
N GLY A 40 9.30 -14.88 -9.44
CA GLY A 40 8.03 -15.18 -10.11
C GLY A 40 6.85 -15.40 -9.16
N GLN A 41 7.02 -15.16 -7.85
CA GLN A 41 5.95 -15.30 -6.88
C GLN A 41 4.97 -14.12 -6.96
N LYS A 42 3.68 -14.45 -6.78
CA LYS A 42 2.59 -13.48 -6.83
C LYS A 42 2.39 -12.83 -5.47
N GLU A 43 2.78 -11.57 -5.34
CA GLU A 43 2.61 -10.79 -4.13
C GLU A 43 1.34 -9.93 -4.24
N THR A 44 0.45 -10.02 -3.25
CA THR A 44 -0.89 -9.43 -3.34
C THR A 44 -1.21 -8.60 -2.10
N LEU A 45 -1.79 -7.42 -2.32
CA LEU A 45 -2.27 -6.51 -1.28
C LEU A 45 -3.73 -6.16 -1.55
N THR A 46 -4.48 -5.81 -0.50
CA THR A 46 -5.87 -5.32 -0.62
C THR A 46 -5.97 -3.96 0.02
N ILE A 47 -6.44 -2.97 -0.74
CA ILE A 47 -6.49 -1.56 -0.34
C ILE A 47 -7.95 -1.09 -0.39
N PRO A 48 -8.52 -0.61 0.73
CA PRO A 48 -9.80 0.10 0.72
C PRO A 48 -9.63 1.44 -0.03
N ARG A 49 -10.52 1.73 -0.98
CA ARG A 49 -10.59 2.95 -1.80
C ARG A 49 -11.54 3.96 -1.18
N HIS A 50 -11.21 4.42 0.02
CA HIS A 50 -11.96 5.47 0.73
C HIS A 50 -11.25 6.81 0.56
N ARG A 51 -11.98 7.93 0.71
CA ARG A 51 -11.41 9.28 0.60
C ARG A 51 -10.34 9.57 1.65
N GLU A 52 -10.44 8.91 2.81
CA GLU A 52 -9.45 8.97 3.87
C GLU A 52 -9.41 7.60 4.54
N LEU A 53 -8.20 7.09 4.78
CA LEU A 53 -7.98 5.87 5.53
C LEU A 53 -7.56 6.21 6.95
N ASP A 54 -8.16 5.51 7.91
CA ASP A 54 -7.79 5.66 9.31
C ASP A 54 -6.33 5.18 9.55
N ARG A 55 -5.75 5.66 10.65
CA ARG A 55 -4.36 5.37 11.02
C ARG A 55 -4.10 3.88 11.23
N GLY A 56 -5.09 3.13 11.72
CA GLY A 56 -4.98 1.69 11.93
C GLY A 56 -4.90 0.93 10.61
N THR A 57 -5.75 1.30 9.65
CA THR A 57 -5.78 0.77 8.28
C THR A 57 -4.46 1.07 7.55
N LEU A 58 -3.97 2.31 7.61
CA LEU A 58 -2.67 2.67 7.01
C LEU A 58 -1.51 1.87 7.62
N LYS A 59 -1.48 1.69 8.95
CA LYS A 59 -0.47 0.83 9.61
C LYS A 59 -0.59 -0.63 9.21
N ALA A 60 -1.81 -1.15 9.05
CA ALA A 60 -2.03 -2.52 8.61
C ALA A 60 -1.55 -2.73 7.18
N ILE A 61 -1.84 -1.79 6.28
CA ILE A 61 -1.34 -1.79 4.90
C ILE A 61 0.19 -1.73 4.89
N LEU A 62 0.80 -0.81 5.64
CA LEU A 62 2.25 -0.68 5.72
C LEU A 62 2.91 -2.00 6.19
N ARG A 63 2.36 -2.64 7.24
CA ARG A 63 2.85 -3.93 7.75
C ARG A 63 2.69 -5.07 6.74
N GLN A 64 1.65 -5.05 5.91
CA GLN A 64 1.48 -6.04 4.85
C GLN A 64 2.45 -5.79 3.69
N ALA A 65 2.56 -4.54 3.24
CA ALA A 65 3.48 -4.12 2.20
C ALA A 65 4.94 -4.39 2.59
N SER A 66 5.28 -4.25 3.88
CA SER A 66 6.64 -4.49 4.38
C SER A 66 7.10 -5.95 4.31
N LYS A 67 6.20 -6.89 3.98
CA LYS A 67 6.56 -8.28 3.68
C LYS A 67 7.20 -8.44 2.29
N PHE A 68 7.01 -7.44 1.44
CA PHE A 68 7.38 -7.47 0.02
C PHE A 68 8.39 -6.36 -0.31
N VAL A 69 8.25 -5.19 0.32
CA VAL A 69 9.10 -4.01 0.10
C VAL A 69 9.79 -3.67 1.43
N PRO A 70 11.11 -3.42 1.46
CA PRO A 70 11.80 -2.97 2.66
C PRO A 70 11.12 -1.75 3.31
N LEU A 71 10.99 -1.76 4.64
CA LEU A 71 10.27 -0.72 5.37
C LEU A 71 10.89 0.67 5.18
N GLU A 72 12.21 0.75 5.06
CA GLU A 72 12.96 1.98 4.76
C GLU A 72 12.53 2.66 3.45
N ASN A 73 12.06 1.89 2.47
CA ASN A 73 11.56 2.43 1.20
C ASN A 73 10.10 2.88 1.31
N LEU A 74 9.32 2.26 2.21
CA LEU A 74 7.91 2.60 2.42
C LEU A 74 7.72 3.78 3.39
N GLN A 75 8.58 3.92 4.39
CA GLN A 75 8.45 4.96 5.42
C GLN A 75 8.37 6.39 4.86
N PRO A 76 9.23 6.82 3.92
CA PRO A 76 9.16 8.17 3.35
C PRO A 76 7.85 8.49 2.64
N GLU A 77 7.15 7.46 2.13
CA GLU A 77 5.89 7.62 1.42
C GLU A 77 4.69 7.71 2.38
N PHE A 78 4.75 7.03 3.53
CA PHE A 78 3.63 6.96 4.50
C PHE A 78 3.75 7.95 5.65
N TYR A 79 4.95 8.44 5.96
CA TYR A 79 5.20 9.35 7.06
C TYR A 79 5.63 10.71 6.53
N ALA A 80 5.10 11.77 7.16
CA ALA A 80 5.60 13.12 6.94
C ALA A 80 7.00 13.25 7.55
N SER A 81 7.87 13.96 6.84
CA SER A 81 9.20 14.38 7.31
C SER A 81 9.10 15.19 8.60
#